data_AF-A0A2X4YPR5-F1
#
_entry.id   AF-A0A2X4YPR5-F1
#
_cell.length_a   1.000
_cell.length_b   1.000
_cell.length_c   1.000
_cell.angle_alpha   90.00
_cell.angle_beta   90.00
_cell.angle_gamma   90.00
#
_symmetry.space_group_name_H-M   'P 1'
#
loop_
_entity.id
_entity.type
_entity.pdbx_description
1 polymer ?
#
loop_
_entity_poly.entity_id
_entity_poly.type
_entity_poly.pdbx_seq_one_letter_code
_entity_poly.pdbx_strand_id
1 'polypeptide(L)'
;MLTVEDGTTVAATEFLDDTGNPATAFPVLINGYYNLYVNGVLLEGDSYTITETELTFNTITATISAGTPLIIEAVDLVTVI
;
A
#
# COMPACT_ATOMS: atom_id res chain seq x y z
N MET A 1 17.30 1.93 -1.25
CA MET A 1 16.60 0.90 -2.05
C MET A 1 15.88 0.00 -1.08
N LEU A 2 14.73 -0.56 -1.47
CA LEU A 2 13.99 -1.52 -0.68
C LEU A 2 14.13 -2.90 -1.32
N THR A 3 14.66 -3.86 -0.58
CA THR A 3 14.64 -5.27 -0.97
C THR A 3 13.31 -5.85 -0.47
N VAL A 4 12.52 -6.41 -1.39
CA VAL A 4 11.24 -7.05 -1.09
C VAL A 4 11.43 -8.55 -1.15
N GLU A 5 11.07 -9.20 -0.07
CA GLU A 5 10.87 -10.64 0.09
C GLU A 5 9.52 -10.89 0.78
N ASP A 6 9.09 -12.15 0.83
CA ASP A 6 7.85 -12.52 1.52
C ASP A 6 7.84 -12.03 2.97
N GLY A 7 6.79 -11.31 3.35
CA GLY A 7 6.63 -10.70 4.66
C GLY A 7 7.39 -9.38 4.86
N THR A 8 8.01 -8.81 3.82
CA THR A 8 8.63 -7.47 3.92
C THR A 8 7.55 -6.43 4.19
N THR A 9 7.77 -5.58 5.19
CA THR A 9 6.81 -4.52 5.56
C THR A 9 7.34 -3.12 5.31
N VAL A 10 6.42 -2.20 5.06
CA VAL A 10 6.65 -0.75 4.99
C VAL A 10 5.62 -0.07 5.87
N ALA A 11 6.09 0.67 6.89
CA ALA A 11 5.21 1.36 7.81
C ALA A 11 4.41 2.48 7.12
N ALA A 12 3.19 2.74 7.58
CA ALA A 12 2.36 3.84 7.09
C ALA A 12 3.06 5.20 7.18
N THR A 13 3.94 5.39 8.18
CA THR A 13 4.72 6.61 8.38
C THR A 13 5.76 6.90 7.30
N GLU A 14 6.04 5.94 6.42
CA GLU A 14 6.89 6.14 5.23
C GLU A 14 6.10 6.72 4.03
N PHE A 15 4.78 6.85 4.16
CA PHE A 15 3.90 7.40 3.13
C PHE A 15 3.48 8.82 3.46
N LEU A 16 3.06 9.55 2.42
CA LEU A 16 2.37 10.81 2.56
C LEU A 16 0.86 10.61 2.33
N ASP A 17 0.04 11.40 2.99
CA ASP A 17 -1.39 11.51 2.71
C ASP A 17 -1.67 12.39 1.48
N ASP A 18 -2.94 12.49 1.09
CA ASP A 18 -3.38 13.27 -0.08
C ASP A 18 -3.14 14.78 0.05
N THR A 19 -2.80 15.26 1.24
CA THR A 19 -2.43 16.65 1.51
C THR A 19 -0.91 16.88 1.49
N GLY A 20 -0.14 15.80 1.31
CA GLY A 20 1.33 15.81 1.29
C GLY A 20 1.99 15.75 2.67
N ASN A 21 1.24 15.47 3.73
CA ASN A 21 1.79 15.31 5.08
C ASN A 21 2.14 13.84 5.35
N PRO A 22 3.10 13.54 6.25
CA PRO A 22 3.36 12.16 6.65
C PRO A 22 2.11 11.48 7.19
N ALA A 23 1.75 10.33 6.62
CA ALA A 23 0.64 9.54 7.12
C ALA A 23 0.97 8.98 8.50
N THR A 24 0.00 8.94 9.40
CA THR A 24 0.14 8.26 10.71
C THR A 24 -0.45 6.86 10.71
N ALA A 25 -1.36 6.60 9.75
CA ALA A 25 -2.08 5.36 9.55
C ALA A 25 -2.66 5.33 8.13
N PHE A 26 -2.89 4.15 7.58
CA PHE A 26 -3.71 3.99 6.38
C PHE A 26 -5.22 4.06 6.73
N PRO A 27 -6.07 4.55 5.81
CA PRO A 27 -7.52 4.55 6.04
C PRO A 27 -8.04 3.15 6.30
N VAL A 28 -8.86 2.94 7.33
CA VAL A 28 -9.53 1.65 7.58
C VAL A 28 -10.84 1.61 6.79
N LEU A 29 -10.96 0.62 5.90
CA LEU A 29 -12.13 0.47 5.01
C LEU A 29 -13.18 -0.44 5.66
N ILE A 30 -14.46 -0.07 5.55
CA ILE A 30 -15.57 -0.89 6.06
C ILE A 30 -16.07 -1.84 4.97
N ASN A 31 -16.18 -1.35 3.74
CA ASN A 31 -16.64 -2.11 2.59
C ASN A 31 -15.88 -1.62 1.37
N GLY A 32 -14.66 -2.10 1.20
CA GLY A 32 -13.76 -1.52 0.23
C GLY A 32 -12.60 -2.43 -0.13
N TYR A 33 -11.66 -1.87 -0.87
CA TYR A 33 -10.42 -2.53 -1.25
C TYR A 33 -9.28 -1.51 -1.31
N TYR A 34 -8.05 -2.02 -1.21
CA TYR A 34 -6.86 -1.26 -1.53
C TYR A 34 -6.34 -1.67 -2.89
N ASN A 35 -5.76 -0.72 -3.61
CA ASN A 35 -4.90 -0.97 -4.76
C ASN A 35 -3.48 -0.54 -4.40
N LEU A 36 -2.49 -1.40 -4.66
CA LEU A 36 -1.08 -1.04 -4.56
C LEU A 36 -0.48 -0.87 -5.95
N TYR A 37 0.05 0.31 -6.22
CA TYR A 37 0.81 0.60 -7.43
C TYR A 37 2.29 0.75 -7.09
N VAL A 38 3.14 0.01 -7.81
CA VAL A 38 4.59 0.16 -7.77
C VAL A 38 5.03 0.76 -9.10
N ASN A 39 5.59 1.98 -9.05
CA ASN A 39 5.96 2.74 -10.26
C ASN A 39 4.80 2.89 -11.27
N GLY A 40 3.57 3.04 -10.76
CA GLY A 40 2.35 3.14 -11.59
C GLY A 40 1.81 1.82 -12.12
N VAL A 41 2.41 0.68 -11.79
CA VAL A 41 1.90 -0.65 -12.15
C VAL A 41 1.12 -1.23 -10.97
N LEU A 42 -0.14 -1.57 -11.19
CA LEU A 42 -0.99 -2.24 -10.20
C LEU A 42 -0.43 -3.64 -9.90
N LEU A 43 -0.27 -3.96 -8.62
CA LEU A 43 0.03 -5.30 -8.16
C LEU A 43 -1.26 -6.11 -7.95
N GLU A 44 -1.16 -7.41 -8.19
CA GLU A 44 -2.24 -8.36 -7.92
C GLU A 44 -2.57 -8.38 -6.42
N GLY A 45 -3.86 -8.51 -6.09
CA GLY A 45 -4.36 -8.39 -4.71
C GLY A 45 -3.67 -9.31 -3.71
N ASP A 46 -3.38 -10.56 -4.08
CA ASP A 46 -2.73 -11.52 -3.17
C ASP A 46 -1.23 -11.25 -2.96
N SER A 47 -0.62 -10.35 -3.76
CA SER A 47 0.79 -9.99 -3.63
C SER A 47 1.09 -9.04 -2.46
N TYR A 48 0.06 -8.53 -1.79
CA TYR A 48 0.23 -7.63 -0.65
C TYR A 48 -0.96 -7.62 0.31
N THR A 49 -0.73 -7.16 1.52
CA THR A 49 -1.75 -6.91 2.54
C THR A 49 -1.58 -5.49 3.07
N ILE A 50 -2.67 -4.77 3.28
CA ILE A 50 -2.67 -3.46 3.95
C ILE A 50 -3.39 -3.60 5.29
N THR A 51 -2.77 -3.08 6.35
CA THR A 51 -3.38 -2.87 7.66
C THR A 51 -3.41 -1.37 7.97
N GLU A 52 -3.91 -0.96 9.14
CA GLU A 52 -3.85 0.46 9.53
C GLU A 52 -2.40 0.97 9.66
N THR A 53 -1.45 0.12 9.99
CA THR A 53 -0.08 0.54 10.34
C THR A 53 0.98 0.22 9.30
N GLU A 54 0.72 -0.73 8.41
CA GLU A 54 1.73 -1.20 7.45
C GLU A 54 1.16 -1.80 6.17
N LEU A 55 1.98 -1.71 5.11
CA LEU A 55 1.92 -2.50 3.90
C LEU A 55 2.85 -3.70 4.08
N THR A 56 2.35 -4.90 3.79
CA THR A 56 3.15 -6.14 3.75
C THR A 56 3.13 -6.71 2.34
N PHE A 57 4.29 -7.06 1.80
CA PHE A 57 4.40 -7.79 0.54
C PHE A 57 4.33 -9.30 0.80
N ASN A 58 3.54 -10.01 0.01
CA ASN A 58 3.30 -11.45 0.17
C ASN A 58 3.82 -12.20 -1.07
N THR A 59 4.57 -13.28 -0.87
CA THR A 59 4.96 -14.27 -1.90
C THR A 59 5.73 -13.73 -3.12
N ILE A 60 6.10 -12.45 -3.12
CA ILE A 60 6.87 -11.80 -4.19
C ILE A 60 8.28 -11.48 -3.73
N THR A 61 9.21 -11.45 -4.68
CA THR A 61 10.57 -10.96 -4.46
C THR A 61 10.91 -9.89 -5.50
N ALA A 62 11.50 -8.79 -5.06
CA ALA A 62 11.87 -7.69 -5.93
C ALA A 62 12.94 -6.80 -5.29
N THR A 63 13.55 -5.93 -6.10
CA THR A 63 14.33 -4.80 -5.59
C THR A 63 13.72 -3.52 -6.12
N ILE A 64 13.25 -2.68 -5.21
CA ILE A 64 12.64 -1.39 -5.52
C ILE A 64 13.70 -0.30 -5.32
N SER A 65 14.04 0.38 -6.42
CA SER A 65 15.05 1.44 -6.41
C SER A 65 14.58 2.63 -5.58
N ALA A 66 15.51 3.34 -4.95
CA ALA A 66 15.16 4.55 -4.18
C ALA A 66 14.45 5.57 -5.08
N GLY A 67 13.39 6.19 -4.58
CA GLY A 67 12.57 7.14 -5.32
C GLY A 67 11.53 6.51 -6.26
N THR A 68 11.46 5.17 -6.35
CA THR A 68 10.34 4.51 -7.04
C THR A 68 9.04 4.80 -6.29
N PRO A 69 8.01 5.37 -6.94
CA PRO A 69 6.75 5.64 -6.27
C PRO A 69 6.05 4.36 -5.82
N LEU A 70 5.60 4.35 -4.57
CA LEU A 70 4.64 3.38 -4.04
C LEU A 70 3.36 4.15 -3.71
N ILE A 71 2.24 3.73 -4.29
CA ILE A 71 0.95 4.40 -4.07
C ILE A 71 -0.02 3.34 -3.56
N ILE A 72 -0.65 3.64 -2.42
CA ILE A 72 -1.78 2.88 -1.91
C ILE A 72 -3.02 3.73 -2.15
N GLU A 73 -3.95 3.20 -2.92
CA GLU A 73 -5.27 3.80 -3.12
C GLU A 73 -6.28 3.01 -2.29
N ALA A 74 -6.96 3.71 -1.38
CA ALA A 74 -7.98 3.12 -0.51
C ALA A 74 -9.37 3.52 -1.03
N VAL A 75 -10.16 2.54 -1.44
CA VAL A 75 -11.50 2.76 -2.01
C VAL A 75 -12.55 2.19 -1.07
N ASP A 76 -13.29 3.04 -0.37
CA ASP A 76 -14.45 2.63 0.43
C ASP A 76 -15.74 2.78 -0.39
N LEU A 77 -16.62 1.79 -0.28
CA LEU A 77 -17.84 1.70 -1.07
C LEU A 77 -19.05 1.79 -0.14
N VAL A 78 -19.95 2.72 -0.46
CA VAL A 78 -21.27 2.77 0.16
C VAL A 78 -22.29 2.27 -0.85
N THR A 79 -22.93 1.15 -0.55
CA THR A 79 -24.06 0.66 -1.33
C THR A 79 -25.31 1.43 -0.92
N VAL A 80 -25.84 2.24 -1.85
CA VAL A 80 -27.10 2.99 -1.67
C VAL A 80 -28.16 2.32 -2.55
N ILE A 81 -28.68 1.18 -2.10
CA ILE A 81 -29.82 0.49 -2.73
C ILE A 81 -31.03 0.52 -1.81
#